data_AF-A0A842WQJ6-F1
#
_entry.id   AF-A0A842WQJ6-F1
#
_cell.length_a   1.000
_cell.length_b   1.000
_cell.length_c   1.000
_cell.angle_alpha   90.00
_cell.angle_beta   90.00
_cell.angle_gamma   90.00
#
_symmetry.space_group_name_H-M   'P 1'
#
loop_
_entity.id
_entity.type
_entity.pdbx_description
1 polymer ?
#
loop_
_entity_poly.entity_id
_entity_poly.type
_entity_poly.pdbx_seq_one_letter_code
_entity_poly.pdbx_strand_id
1 'polypeptide(L)'
;MNDVIDDKSVFIPPIVLAEFEEFRHFARQAAIVAYKPEYFHSPFLDDTKRLRRITLNAIGVRVKGVALTFKYVLDYNTLCDPSKTWDEQVAEVDDLMSSVVNCLREESTLVRGSLDTETALGETLVMRP
;
A
#
# COMPACT_ATOMS: atom_id res chain seq x y z
N MET A 1 -7.48 27.62 -34.33
CA MET A 1 -6.65 27.68 -33.11
C MET A 1 -6.90 26.38 -32.39
N ASN A 2 -5.96 25.44 -32.48
CA ASN A 2 -6.02 24.20 -31.72
C ASN A 2 -5.32 24.51 -30.40
N ASP A 3 -6.08 24.68 -29.32
CA ASP A 3 -5.52 24.62 -27.98
C ASP A 3 -4.99 23.20 -27.79
N VAL A 4 -3.67 23.06 -27.94
CA VAL A 4 -2.95 21.89 -27.46
C VAL A 4 -3.06 21.97 -25.95
N ILE A 5 -4.07 21.31 -25.39
CA ILE A 5 -4.14 21.05 -23.96
C ILE A 5 -2.88 20.25 -23.66
N ASP A 6 -1.91 20.93 -23.06
CA ASP A 6 -0.70 20.34 -22.50
C ASP A 6 -1.19 19.40 -21.39
N ASP A 7 -1.49 18.16 -21.77
CA ASP A 7 -1.98 17.07 -20.91
C ASP A 7 -0.83 16.57 -20.03
N LYS A 8 -0.16 17.51 -19.36
CA LYS A 8 0.82 17.23 -18.33
C LYS A 8 0.07 16.55 -17.20
N SER A 9 0.13 15.21 -17.23
CA SER A 9 -0.22 14.33 -16.13
C SER A 9 0.40 14.89 -14.85
N VAL A 10 -0.43 15.58 -14.05
CA VAL A 10 -0.01 16.10 -12.76
C VAL A 10 0.06 14.89 -11.85
N PHE A 11 1.27 14.54 -11.43
CA PHE A 11 1.47 13.50 -10.44
C PHE A 11 0.85 13.96 -9.10
N ILE A 12 -0.16 13.24 -8.63
CA ILE A 12 -0.74 13.43 -7.31
C ILE A 12 -0.19 12.32 -6.41
N PRO A 13 0.60 12.66 -5.37
CA PRO A 13 1.12 11.66 -4.45
C PRO A 13 -0.02 10.98 -3.68
N PRO A 14 0.13 9.70 -3.29
CA PRO A 14 -0.86 9.02 -2.47
C PRO A 14 -1.10 9.73 -1.14
N ILE A 15 -2.37 9.82 -0.74
CA ILE A 15 -2.75 10.27 0.60
C ILE A 15 -2.52 9.11 1.57
N VAL A 16 -1.61 9.29 2.52
CA VAL A 16 -1.29 8.26 3.53
C VAL A 16 -2.29 8.35 4.68
N LEU A 17 -2.95 7.24 4.96
CA LEU A 17 -3.95 7.11 6.01
C LEU A 17 -3.34 6.45 7.25
N ALA A 18 -3.86 6.81 8.42
CA ALA A 18 -3.37 6.31 9.70
C ALA A 18 -4.13 5.06 10.17
N GLU A 19 -5.39 4.89 9.75
CA GLU A 19 -6.27 3.84 10.23
C GLU A 19 -6.75 2.94 9.10
N PHE A 20 -6.84 1.64 9.38
CA PHE A 20 -7.32 0.66 8.40
C PHE A 20 -8.77 0.90 7.99
N GLU A 21 -9.65 1.26 8.93
CA GLU A 21 -11.08 1.47 8.62
C GLU A 21 -11.30 2.66 7.68
N GLU A 22 -10.50 3.72 7.83
CA GLU A 22 -10.50 4.83 6.89
C GLU A 22 -10.02 4.37 5.50
N PHE A 23 -8.94 3.58 5.44
CA PHE A 23 -8.49 3.00 4.18
C PHE A 23 -9.55 2.12 3.53
N ARG A 24 -10.18 1.25 4.31
CA ARG A 24 -11.23 0.33 3.85
C ARG A 24 -12.42 1.07 3.27
N HIS A 25 -12.80 2.21 3.85
CA HIS A 25 -13.83 3.08 3.30
C HIS A 25 -13.51 3.52 1.86
N PHE A 26 -12.28 3.97 1.60
CA PHE A 26 -11.85 4.37 0.26
C PHE A 26 -11.62 3.17 -0.67
N ALA A 27 -11.14 2.05 -0.15
CA ALA A 27 -10.89 0.83 -0.91
C ALA A 27 -12.15 0.30 -1.60
N ARG A 28 -13.32 0.41 -0.95
CA ARG A 28 -14.64 0.04 -1.52
C ARG A 28 -15.06 0.90 -2.71
N GLN A 29 -14.49 2.09 -2.85
CA GLN A 29 -14.79 3.04 -3.94
C GLN A 29 -13.67 3.09 -4.98
N ALA A 30 -12.58 2.36 -4.76
CA ALA A 30 -11.44 2.34 -5.64
C ALA A 30 -11.76 1.55 -6.91
N ALA A 31 -11.15 1.97 -8.02
CA ALA A 31 -11.19 1.17 -9.24
C ALA A 31 -10.41 -0.15 -9.05
N ILE A 32 -9.31 -0.09 -8.28
CA ILE A 32 -8.48 -1.23 -7.96
C ILE A 32 -7.76 -1.00 -6.63
N VAL A 33 -7.57 -2.08 -5.88
CA VAL A 33 -6.74 -2.09 -4.67
C VAL A 33 -5.50 -2.91 -4.95
N ALA A 34 -4.32 -2.32 -4.79
CA ALA A 34 -3.05 -3.02 -4.92
C ALA A 34 -2.46 -3.27 -3.53
N TYR A 35 -1.94 -4.48 -3.29
CA TYR A 35 -1.17 -4.78 -2.08
C TYR A 35 0.22 -5.33 -2.38
N LYS A 36 1.21 -4.83 -1.63
CA LYS A 36 2.61 -5.27 -1.68
C LYS A 36 2.98 -5.89 -0.33
N PRO A 37 3.09 -7.22 -0.24
CA PRO A 37 3.60 -7.87 0.95
C PRO A 37 5.13 -7.82 0.99
N GLU A 38 5.68 -7.54 2.16
CA GLU A 38 7.10 -7.66 2.50
C GLU A 38 7.24 -8.68 3.63
N TYR A 39 8.21 -9.57 3.49
CA TYR A 39 8.44 -10.67 4.43
C TYR A 39 9.70 -10.44 5.25
N PHE A 40 9.80 -11.09 6.41
CA PHE A 40 11.07 -11.17 7.12
C PHE A 40 12.12 -11.89 6.26
N HIS A 41 13.37 -11.41 6.34
CA HIS A 41 14.50 -12.07 5.69
C HIS A 41 15.00 -13.16 6.62
N SER A 42 14.90 -14.43 6.20
CA SER A 42 15.51 -15.55 6.89
C SER A 42 16.62 -16.16 6.03
N PRO A 43 17.79 -16.47 6.60
CA PRO A 43 18.84 -17.19 5.90
C PRO A 43 18.55 -18.69 5.78
N PHE A 44 17.50 -19.21 6.45
CA PHE A 44 17.18 -20.63 6.48
C PHE A 44 16.12 -20.97 5.42
N LEU A 45 16.35 -22.05 4.67
CA LEU A 45 15.47 -22.50 3.59
C LEU A 45 14.12 -23.05 4.09
N ASP A 46 14.12 -23.57 5.33
CA ASP A 46 12.97 -24.24 5.94
C ASP A 46 12.04 -23.26 6.67
N ASP A 47 12.40 -21.97 6.68
CA ASP A 47 11.68 -20.98 7.45
C ASP A 47 10.38 -20.59 6.75
N THR A 48 9.30 -20.52 7.53
CA THR A 48 7.99 -20.17 6.99
C THR A 48 8.02 -18.69 6.60
N LYS A 49 7.57 -18.34 5.39
CA LYS A 49 7.50 -16.94 4.96
C LYS A 49 6.48 -16.18 5.81
N ARG A 50 6.97 -15.38 6.76
CA ARG A 50 6.16 -14.54 7.65
C ARG A 50 6.08 -13.10 7.14
N LEU A 51 4.89 -12.55 7.12
CA LEU A 51 4.66 -11.15 6.74
C LEU A 51 5.29 -10.22 7.77
N ARG A 52 6.09 -9.28 7.29
CA ARG A 52 6.66 -8.18 8.08
C ARG A 52 5.85 -6.90 7.88
N ARG A 53 5.42 -6.64 6.65
CA ARG A 53 4.72 -5.41 6.28
C ARG A 53 3.80 -5.67 5.10
N ILE A 54 2.66 -5.00 5.07
CA ILE A 54 1.83 -4.89 3.87
C ILE A 54 1.61 -3.41 3.57
N THR A 55 1.93 -3.01 2.34
CA THR A 55 1.51 -1.71 1.80
C THR A 55 0.25 -1.91 0.95
N LEU A 56 -0.80 -1.17 1.26
CA LEU A 56 -2.08 -1.17 0.56
C LEU A 56 -2.25 0.15 -0.18
N ASN A 57 -2.72 0.11 -1.43
CA ASN A 57 -3.04 1.29 -2.23
C ASN A 57 -4.43 1.14 -2.84
N ALA A 58 -5.34 2.05 -2.51
CA ALA A 58 -6.65 2.18 -3.14
C ALA A 58 -6.54 3.21 -4.27
N ILE A 59 -6.62 2.75 -5.51
CA ILE A 59 -6.28 3.54 -6.71
C ILE A 59 -7.56 3.94 -7.45
N GLY A 60 -7.59 5.20 -7.92
CA GLY A 60 -8.67 5.70 -8.76
C GLY A 60 -9.94 6.06 -8.00
N VAL A 61 -9.82 6.40 -6.71
CA VAL A 61 -10.95 6.84 -5.89
C VAL A 61 -11.34 8.25 -6.32
N ARG A 62 -12.58 8.45 -6.78
CA ARG A 62 -13.04 9.75 -7.27
C ARG A 62 -13.49 10.65 -6.12
N VAL A 63 -12.75 11.72 -5.87
CA VAL A 63 -13.11 12.76 -4.90
C VAL A 63 -13.23 14.09 -5.62
N LYS A 64 -14.44 14.69 -5.60
CA LYS A 64 -14.74 15.97 -6.27
C LYS A 64 -14.27 16.04 -7.74
N GLY A 65 -14.39 14.92 -8.47
CA GLY A 65 -14.00 14.82 -9.88
C GLY A 65 -12.52 14.51 -10.13
N VAL A 66 -11.69 14.43 -9.08
CA VAL A 66 -10.27 14.07 -9.18
C VAL A 66 -10.08 12.61 -8.76
N ALA A 67 -9.34 11.84 -9.56
CA ALA A 67 -8.95 10.48 -9.20
C ALA A 67 -7.74 10.52 -8.25
N LEU A 68 -7.92 10.03 -7.04
CA LEU A 68 -6.89 10.00 -6.00
C LEU A 68 -6.45 8.57 -5.69
N THR A 69 -5.25 8.47 -5.14
CA THR A 69 -4.73 7.23 -4.55
C THR A 69 -4.63 7.41 -3.05
N PHE A 70 -5.12 6.43 -2.30
CA PHE A 70 -4.97 6.36 -0.85
C PHE A 70 -4.05 5.21 -0.48
N LYS A 71 -3.16 5.42 0.50
CA LYS A 71 -2.16 4.44 0.93
C LYS A 71 -2.32 4.15 2.41
N TYR A 72 -2.22 2.87 2.79
CA TYR A 72 -2.15 2.43 4.17
C TYR A 72 -1.03 1.40 4.33
N VAL A 73 -0.31 1.44 5.44
CA VAL A 73 0.83 0.56 5.70
C VAL A 73 0.61 -0.13 7.04
N LEU A 74 0.52 -1.45 7.04
CA LEU A 74 0.66 -2.25 8.25
C LEU A 74 2.12 -2.70 8.33
N ASP A 75 2.76 -2.45 9.46
CA ASP A 75 4.15 -2.83 9.72
C ASP A 75 4.25 -3.56 11.05
N TYR A 76 4.99 -4.66 11.10
CA TYR A 76 5.28 -5.41 12.32
C TYR A 76 5.78 -4.49 13.44
N ASN A 77 6.66 -3.53 13.14
CA ASN A 77 7.21 -2.61 14.15
C ASN A 77 6.14 -1.71 14.80
N THR A 78 4.98 -1.56 14.17
CA THR A 78 3.83 -0.81 14.72
C THR A 78 2.85 -1.70 15.48
N LEU A 79 2.94 -3.02 15.32
CA LEU A 79 2.00 -4.01 15.84
C LEU A 79 2.62 -4.90 16.91
N CYS A 80 3.94 -4.93 17.02
CA CYS A 80 4.66 -5.81 17.94
C CYS A 80 4.37 -5.46 19.40
N ASP A 81 4.09 -6.48 20.21
CA ASP A 81 3.96 -6.38 21.66
C ASP A 81 5.24 -6.91 22.32
N PRO A 82 6.09 -6.05 22.92
CA PRO A 82 7.37 -6.47 23.50
C PRO A 82 7.25 -7.48 24.65
N SER A 83 6.05 -7.68 25.21
CA SER A 83 5.82 -8.63 26.30
C SER A 83 5.70 -10.09 25.84
N LYS A 84 5.49 -10.32 24.54
CA LYS A 84 5.30 -11.65 23.94
C LYS A 84 6.61 -12.23 23.39
N THR A 85 6.65 -13.53 23.16
CA THR A 85 7.77 -14.15 22.45
C THR A 85 7.79 -13.76 20.98
N TRP A 86 8.94 -13.87 20.32
CA TRP A 86 9.07 -13.55 18.90
C TRP A 86 8.11 -14.38 18.03
N ASP A 87 8.02 -15.69 18.29
CA ASP A 87 7.15 -16.60 17.52
C ASP A 87 5.66 -16.22 17.64
N GLU A 88 5.21 -15.89 18.86
CA GLU A 88 3.82 -15.47 19.12
C GLU A 88 3.50 -14.17 18.37
N GLN A 89 4.37 -13.15 18.49
CA GLN A 89 4.15 -11.87 17.84
C GLN A 89 4.11 -11.99 16.32
N VAL A 90 5.04 -12.76 15.75
CA VAL A 90 5.12 -12.92 14.30
C VAL A 90 3.92 -13.68 13.77
N ALA A 91 3.45 -14.71 14.48
CA ALA A 91 2.23 -15.44 14.11
C ALA A 91 0.99 -14.53 14.15
N GLU A 92 0.80 -13.77 15.23
CA GLU A 92 -0.35 -12.86 15.37
C GLU A 92 -0.36 -11.76 14.29
N VAL A 93 0.80 -11.19 13.97
CA VAL A 93 0.93 -10.16 12.93
C VAL A 93 0.66 -10.76 11.54
N ASP A 94 1.18 -11.95 11.26
CA ASP A 94 0.95 -12.68 10.01
C ASP A 94 -0.54 -12.99 9.81
N ASP A 95 -1.22 -13.44 10.87
CA ASP A 95 -2.66 -13.70 10.88
C ASP A 95 -3.46 -12.41 10.65
N LEU A 96 -3.15 -11.34 11.38
CA LEU A 96 -3.81 -10.04 11.24
C LEU A 96 -3.68 -9.48 9.82
N MET A 97 -2.46 -9.47 9.27
CA MET A 97 -2.20 -8.99 7.92
C MET A 97 -2.92 -9.85 6.87
N SER A 98 -2.99 -11.16 7.08
CA SER A 98 -3.73 -12.09 6.23
C SER A 98 -5.24 -11.83 6.29
N SER A 99 -5.80 -11.59 7.48
CA SER A 99 -7.21 -11.22 7.66
C SER A 99 -7.55 -9.90 6.95
N VAL A 100 -6.67 -8.90 7.02
CA VAL A 100 -6.84 -7.63 6.29
C VAL A 100 -6.90 -7.86 4.78
N VAL A 101 -5.98 -8.65 4.23
CA VAL A 101 -5.96 -8.98 2.79
C VAL A 101 -7.22 -9.73 2.37
N ASN A 102 -7.67 -10.69 3.18
CA ASN A 102 -8.89 -11.46 2.89
C ASN A 102 -10.14 -10.57 2.95
N CYS A 103 -10.25 -9.70 3.95
CA CYS A 103 -11.32 -8.72 4.05
C CYS A 103 -11.39 -7.81 2.80
N LEU A 104 -10.25 -7.28 2.35
CA LEU A 104 -10.21 -6.44 1.14
C LEU A 104 -10.54 -7.22 -0.13
N ARG A 105 -10.19 -8.51 -0.20
CA ARG A 105 -10.52 -9.38 -1.33
C ARG A 105 -12.02 -9.58 -1.49
N GLU A 106 -12.76 -9.60 -0.38
CA GLU A 106 -14.22 -9.73 -0.39
C GLU A 106 -14.91 -8.42 -0.78
N GLU A 107 -14.29 -7.27 -0.51
CA GLU A 107 -14.90 -5.96 -0.66
C GLU A 107 -14.47 -5.17 -1.90
N SER A 108 -13.41 -5.59 -2.60
CA SER A 108 -12.79 -4.82 -3.67
C SER A 108 -12.07 -5.68 -4.70
N THR A 109 -11.77 -5.08 -5.86
CA THR A 109 -10.86 -5.71 -6.84
C THR A 109 -9.42 -5.60 -6.33
N LEU A 110 -8.98 -6.64 -5.63
CA LEU A 110 -7.66 -6.72 -5.02
C LEU A 110 -6.64 -7.42 -5.93
N VAL A 111 -5.51 -6.76 -6.20
CA VAL A 111 -4.38 -7.31 -6.94
C VAL A 111 -3.09 -7.25 -6.14
N ARG A 112 -2.23 -8.26 -6.30
CA ARG A 112 -0.88 -8.24 -5.73
C ARG A 112 0.02 -7.42 -6.65
N GLY A 113 0.62 -6.36 -6.12
CA GLY A 113 1.48 -5.47 -6.89
C GLY A 113 1.92 -4.24 -6.09
N SER A 114 2.93 -3.54 -6.61
CA SER A 114 3.34 -2.23 -6.07
C SER A 114 2.90 -1.11 -7.01
N LEU A 115 2.60 0.04 -6.41
CA LEU A 115 2.49 1.30 -7.13
C LEU A 115 3.77 2.07 -6.86
N ASP A 116 4.63 2.18 -7.87
CA ASP A 116 5.84 2.98 -7.78
C ASP A 116 5.43 4.45 -7.90
N THR A 117 5.46 5.15 -6.78
CA THR A 117 5.00 6.54 -6.63
C THR A 117 6.17 7.50 -6.42
N GLU A 118 7.39 6.99 -6.41
CA GLU A 118 8.59 7.80 -6.34
C GLU A 118 9.00 8.14 -7.78
N THR A 119 8.74 9.38 -8.21
CA THR A 119 9.65 10.00 -9.17
C THR A 119 10.95 10.19 -8.39
N ALA A 120 12.00 9.46 -8.74
CA ALA A 120 13.28 9.62 -8.09
C ALA A 120 13.66 11.12 -8.18
N LEU A 121 13.78 11.81 -7.04
CA LEU A 121 14.22 13.21 -6.97
C LEU A 121 15.48 13.45 -7.82
N GLY A 122 16.32 12.42 -7.97
CA GLY A 122 17.46 12.40 -8.88
C GLY A 122 17.12 12.66 -10.35
N GLU A 123 16.05 12.08 -10.89
CA GLU A 123 15.63 12.29 -12.28
C GLU A 123 15.11 13.71 -12.54
N THR A 124 14.47 14.32 -11.54
CA THR A 124 13.97 15.70 -11.62
C THR A 124 15.11 16.74 -11.62
N LEU A 125 16.26 16.41 -11.03
CA LEU A 125 17.44 17.28 -11.00
C LEU A 125 18.28 17.21 -12.29
N VAL A 126 18.20 16.12 -13.06
CA VAL A 126 18.89 15.98 -14.36
C VAL A 126 18.16 16.76 -15.48
N MET A 127 16.87 17.08 -15.29
CA MET A 127 16.07 17.85 -16.26
C MET A 127 16.17 19.38 -16.11
N ARG A 128 17.36 19.92 -15.85
CA ARG A 128 17.62 21.35 -16.06
C ARG A 128 18.71 21.52 -17.13
N PRO A 129 18.48 22.33 -18.17
CA PRO A 129 19.48 22.62 -19.19
C PRO A 129 20.68 23.38 -18.62
#